data_AF-A0AAN8IQN3-F1
#
_entry.id   AF-A0AAN8IQN3-F1
#
_cell.length_a   1.000
_cell.length_b   1.000
_cell.length_c   1.000
_cell.angle_alpha   90.00
_cell.angle_beta   90.00
_cell.angle_gamma   90.00
#
_symmetry.space_group_name_H-M   'P 1'
#
loop_
_entity.id
_entity.type
_entity.pdbx_description
1 polymer ?
#
loop_
_entity_poly.entity_id
_entity_poly.type
_entity_poly.pdbx_seq_one_letter_code
_entity_poly.pdbx_strand_id
1 'polypeptide(L)'
;KANVYYSSGDLVRALQLWVAVVREGIPPAVRLDILQKAISASYCVASLKDYVWCCVQLILNSPAAEEGLRAVLQCQPPAPPFPQDDLTPAQMAQYQQSWTKVFTERQFFSIQASHLEGFVTVQVGFLENEPVQMDARVPVRVCLKSSAMHPISFSAVVVGCDLERRRRTAGTATVSDSVLQASRQFVTLEPQTKTTVIVMLDLSTAQIQKGQCLWITRVCLELGDRHSKMFGQLEYNFDNTPCLQPQRLRSDFGCSMLRIAASDGELVANPSTTHVNCLVAEIAAATLELKNTCNHSVESVRLDFKRNEQQSTEAIAVLFVDEDDELRSELTIVGAGSVESGETIHIPVRFSAQLVGSIDLELE
;
A
#
# COMPACT_ATOMS: atom_id res chain seq x y z
N LYS A 1 -2.45 28.99 -28.91
CA LYS A 1 -3.94 29.00 -28.89
C LYS A 1 -4.49 29.48 -27.55
N ALA A 2 -4.10 28.93 -26.40
CA ALA A 2 -4.56 29.40 -25.08
C ALA A 2 -4.39 30.91 -24.84
N ASN A 3 -3.22 31.49 -25.15
CA ASN A 3 -2.98 32.94 -25.02
C ASN A 3 -3.90 33.80 -25.91
N VAL A 4 -4.37 33.26 -27.04
CA VAL A 4 -5.32 33.96 -27.93
C VAL A 4 -6.70 33.99 -27.28
N TYR A 5 -7.14 32.88 -26.69
CA TYR A 5 -8.38 32.85 -25.92
C TYR A 5 -8.32 33.79 -24.71
N TYR A 6 -7.20 33.81 -24.00
CA TYR A 6 -6.98 34.72 -22.87
C TYR A 6 -7.08 36.19 -23.28
N SER A 7 -6.40 36.59 -24.36
CA SER A 7 -6.45 37.97 -24.88
C SER A 7 -7.82 38.35 -25.45
N SER A 8 -8.61 37.37 -25.90
CA SER A 8 -10.00 37.58 -26.30
C SER A 8 -11.01 37.59 -25.15
N GLY A 9 -10.57 37.37 -23.90
CA GLY A 9 -11.43 37.32 -22.71
C GLY A 9 -12.11 35.97 -22.44
N ASP A 10 -11.88 34.94 -23.26
CA ASP A 10 -12.38 33.57 -23.05
C ASP A 10 -11.46 32.82 -22.07
N LEU A 11 -11.53 33.24 -20.80
CA LEU A 11 -10.69 32.73 -19.72
C LEU A 11 -10.92 31.24 -19.44
N VAL A 12 -12.15 30.74 -19.65
CA VAL A 12 -12.51 29.33 -19.44
C VAL A 12 -11.78 28.44 -20.43
N ARG A 13 -11.84 28.75 -21.73
CA ARG A 13 -11.11 27.95 -22.74
C ARG A 13 -9.61 28.09 -22.61
N ALA A 14 -9.11 29.29 -22.26
CA ALA A 14 -7.69 29.48 -22.00
C ALA A 14 -7.21 28.57 -20.85
N LEU A 15 -7.94 28.53 -19.74
CA LEU A 15 -7.65 27.69 -18.57
C LEU A 15 -7.64 26.20 -18.93
N GLN A 16 -8.66 25.72 -19.63
CA GLN A 16 -8.74 24.31 -20.05
C GLN A 16 -7.51 23.88 -20.86
N LEU A 17 -7.10 24.72 -21.82
CA LEU A 17 -5.92 24.43 -22.65
C LEU A 17 -4.62 24.48 -21.84
N TRP A 18 -4.46 25.44 -20.94
CA TRP A 18 -3.27 25.52 -20.09
C TRP A 18 -3.14 24.32 -19.13
N VAL A 19 -4.24 23.94 -18.47
CA VAL A 19 -4.26 22.77 -17.58
C VAL A 19 -3.95 21.49 -18.36
N ALA A 20 -4.48 21.34 -19.58
CA ALA A 20 -4.18 20.20 -20.44
C ALA A 20 -2.67 20.14 -20.79
N VAL A 21 -2.09 21.26 -21.24
CA VAL A 21 -0.68 21.33 -21.63
C VAL A 21 0.26 21.05 -20.45
N VAL A 22 -0.03 21.56 -19.25
CA VAL A 22 0.82 21.29 -18.07
C VAL A 22 0.84 19.80 -17.72
N ARG A 23 -0.28 19.10 -17.91
CA ARG A 23 -0.39 17.66 -17.65
C ARG A 23 0.38 16.79 -18.66
N GLU A 24 0.62 17.28 -19.88
CA GLU A 24 1.37 16.54 -20.91
C GLU A 24 2.88 16.49 -20.69
N GLY A 25 3.41 17.20 -19.69
CA GLY A 25 4.84 17.21 -19.38
C GLY A 25 5.60 18.20 -20.25
N ILE A 26 5.83 19.39 -19.70
CA ILE A 26 6.53 20.50 -20.35
C ILE A 26 7.72 20.98 -19.49
N PRO A 27 8.70 21.68 -20.08
CA PRO A 27 9.86 22.17 -19.34
C PRO A 27 9.46 23.03 -18.12
N PRO A 28 10.18 22.95 -16.97
CA PRO A 28 9.78 23.60 -15.71
C PRO A 28 9.56 25.12 -15.81
N ALA A 29 10.42 25.83 -16.57
CA ALA A 29 10.29 27.27 -16.75
C ALA A 29 9.00 27.65 -17.50
N VAL A 30 8.64 26.87 -18.52
CA VAL A 30 7.40 27.07 -19.30
C VAL A 30 6.19 26.68 -18.46
N ARG A 31 6.31 25.62 -17.65
CA ARG A 31 5.27 25.20 -16.70
C ARG A 31 4.93 26.32 -15.73
N LEU A 32 5.94 26.97 -15.14
CA LEU A 32 5.73 28.04 -14.16
C LEU A 32 4.95 29.23 -14.75
N ASP A 33 5.35 29.71 -15.93
CA ASP A 33 4.65 30.81 -16.64
C ASP A 33 3.18 30.44 -16.96
N ILE A 34 2.95 29.22 -17.43
CA ILE A 34 1.60 28.73 -17.71
C ILE A 34 0.77 28.62 -16.43
N LEU A 35 1.35 28.12 -15.33
CA LEU A 35 0.68 28.00 -14.05
C LEU A 35 0.31 29.38 -13.47
N GLN A 36 1.17 30.39 -13.60
CA GLN A 36 0.87 31.77 -13.18
C GLN A 36 -0.31 32.38 -13.96
N LYS A 37 -0.41 32.09 -15.26
CA LYS A 37 -1.56 32.49 -16.08
C LYS A 37 -2.81 31.70 -15.72
N ALA A 38 -2.67 30.40 -15.49
CA ALA A 38 -3.77 29.52 -15.13
C ALA A 38 -4.37 29.86 -13.76
N ILE A 39 -3.55 30.15 -12.73
CA ILE A 39 -4.04 30.56 -11.41
C ILE A 39 -4.80 31.90 -11.47
N SER A 40 -4.34 32.81 -12.34
CA SER A 40 -4.99 34.09 -12.58
C SER A 40 -6.35 33.91 -13.26
N ALA A 41 -6.41 33.12 -14.33
CA ALA A 41 -7.66 32.83 -15.03
C ALA A 41 -8.64 32.03 -14.16
N SER A 42 -8.17 31.03 -13.40
CA SER A 42 -9.02 30.26 -12.48
C SER A 42 -9.56 31.11 -11.34
N TYR A 43 -8.79 32.09 -10.87
CA TYR A 43 -9.27 33.12 -9.95
C TYR A 43 -10.42 33.95 -10.54
N CYS A 44 -10.23 34.52 -11.73
CA CYS A 44 -11.22 35.40 -12.37
C CYS A 44 -12.54 34.69 -12.67
N VAL A 45 -12.50 33.40 -13.04
CA VAL A 45 -13.71 32.60 -13.29
C VAL A 45 -14.24 31.85 -12.07
N ALA A 46 -13.59 32.02 -10.90
CA ALA A 46 -13.87 31.29 -9.66
C ALA A 46 -13.92 29.75 -9.83
N SER A 47 -13.02 29.17 -10.64
CA SER A 47 -12.89 27.72 -10.77
C SER A 47 -12.11 27.14 -9.59
N LEU A 48 -12.83 26.68 -8.57
CA LEU A 48 -12.25 26.15 -7.32
C LEU A 48 -11.21 25.05 -7.57
N LYS A 49 -11.56 24.01 -8.33
CA LYS A 49 -10.68 22.84 -8.52
C LYS A 49 -9.40 23.21 -9.25
N ASP A 50 -9.49 24.02 -10.30
CA ASP A 50 -8.32 24.44 -11.07
C ASP A 50 -7.47 25.43 -10.28
N TYR A 51 -8.09 26.30 -9.48
CA TYR A 51 -7.38 27.22 -8.60
C TYR A 51 -6.56 26.47 -7.54
N VAL A 52 -7.18 25.52 -6.80
CA VAL A 52 -6.48 24.69 -5.82
C VAL A 52 -5.38 23.86 -6.50
N TRP A 53 -5.64 23.29 -7.67
CA TRP A 53 -4.64 22.54 -8.43
C TRP A 53 -3.43 23.39 -8.85
N CYS A 54 -3.65 24.66 -9.23
CA CYS A 54 -2.57 25.60 -9.47
C CYS A 54 -1.83 25.96 -8.18
N CYS A 55 -2.56 26.23 -7.08
CA CYS A 55 -1.96 26.55 -5.79
C CYS A 55 -0.98 25.46 -5.33
N VAL A 56 -1.42 24.19 -5.34
CA VAL A 56 -0.61 23.04 -4.89
C VAL A 56 0.73 22.94 -5.63
N GLN A 57 0.78 23.32 -6.90
CA GLN A 57 2.01 23.33 -7.71
C GLN A 57 2.83 24.62 -7.59
N LEU A 58 2.18 25.75 -7.29
CA LEU A 58 2.83 27.06 -7.22
C LEU A 58 3.36 27.41 -5.82
N ILE A 59 2.93 26.73 -4.75
CA ILE A 59 3.36 27.04 -3.36
C ILE A 59 4.88 27.16 -3.23
N LEU A 60 5.64 26.31 -3.93
CA LEU A 60 7.12 26.35 -3.91
C LEU A 60 7.72 27.65 -4.47
N ASN A 61 6.99 28.32 -5.37
CA ASN A 61 7.47 29.44 -6.17
C ASN A 61 6.69 30.74 -5.91
N SER A 62 5.60 30.68 -5.13
CA SER A 62 4.69 31.81 -4.93
C SER A 62 4.04 31.75 -3.54
N PRO A 63 4.41 32.65 -2.62
CA PRO A 63 3.76 32.78 -1.32
C PRO A 63 2.24 33.05 -1.43
N ALA A 64 1.83 33.81 -2.45
CA ALA A 64 0.43 34.11 -2.72
C ALA A 64 -0.41 32.85 -3.02
N ALA A 65 0.20 31.83 -3.64
CA ALA A 65 -0.47 30.55 -3.89
C ALA A 65 -0.76 29.79 -2.59
N GLU A 66 0.14 29.88 -1.61
CA GLU A 66 -0.03 29.25 -0.30
C GLU A 66 -1.12 29.95 0.53
N GLU A 67 -1.09 31.29 0.55
CA GLU A 67 -2.13 32.10 1.19
C GLU A 67 -3.49 31.86 0.53
N GLY A 68 -3.53 31.78 -0.80
CA GLY A 68 -4.74 31.46 -1.56
C GLY A 68 -5.32 30.09 -1.20
N LEU A 69 -4.48 29.05 -1.09
CA LEU A 69 -4.92 27.72 -0.65
C LEU A 69 -5.50 27.77 0.77
N ARG A 70 -4.81 28.45 1.69
CA ARG A 70 -5.26 28.59 3.08
C ARG A 70 -6.60 29.32 3.18
N ALA A 71 -6.77 30.41 2.43
CA ALA A 71 -8.02 31.15 2.36
C ALA A 71 -9.16 30.26 1.86
N VAL A 72 -8.93 29.50 0.78
CA VAL A 72 -9.92 28.56 0.24
C VAL A 72 -10.32 27.50 1.28
N LEU A 73 -9.35 26.89 1.97
CA LEU A 73 -9.62 25.90 3.03
C LEU A 73 -10.43 26.50 4.20
N GLN A 74 -10.29 27.81 4.44
CA GLN A 74 -11.05 28.57 5.44
C GLN A 74 -12.37 29.15 4.91
N CYS A 75 -12.76 28.81 3.68
CA CYS A 75 -13.93 29.39 2.99
C CYS A 75 -13.90 30.92 2.87
N GLN A 76 -12.71 31.49 2.75
CA GLN A 76 -12.47 32.91 2.54
C GLN A 76 -12.13 33.16 1.06
N PRO A 77 -12.71 34.19 0.42
CA PRO A 77 -12.31 34.61 -0.93
C PRO A 77 -10.80 34.87 -0.96
N PRO A 78 -10.04 34.16 -1.83
CA PRO A 78 -8.61 34.37 -1.90
C PRO A 78 -8.27 35.79 -2.40
N ALA A 79 -7.09 36.27 -2.04
CA ALA A 79 -6.54 37.47 -2.65
C ALA A 79 -6.18 37.21 -4.13
N PRO A 80 -6.23 38.24 -5.00
CA PRO A 80 -5.82 38.10 -6.38
C PRO A 80 -4.35 37.64 -6.50
N PRO A 81 -4.03 36.65 -7.33
CA PRO A 81 -2.67 36.17 -7.53
C PRO A 81 -1.85 37.06 -8.50
N PHE A 82 -2.31 38.28 -8.80
CA PHE A 82 -1.72 39.24 -9.73
C PHE A 82 -1.81 40.67 -9.19
N PRO A 83 -1.01 41.62 -9.71
CA PRO A 83 -1.07 43.02 -9.31
C PRO A 83 -2.48 43.60 -9.49
N GLN A 84 -2.97 44.35 -8.50
CA GLN A 84 -4.32 44.93 -8.51
C GLN A 84 -4.41 46.23 -9.32
N ASP A 85 -3.27 46.78 -9.73
CA ASP A 85 -3.16 48.09 -10.37
C ASP A 85 -3.85 48.15 -11.74
N ASP A 86 -4.03 47.00 -12.39
CA ASP A 86 -4.63 46.88 -13.73
C ASP A 86 -6.15 46.62 -13.72
N LEU A 87 -6.79 46.55 -12.54
CA LEU A 87 -8.21 46.20 -12.42
C LEU A 87 -9.06 47.31 -11.85
N THR A 88 -10.24 47.49 -12.44
CA THR A 88 -11.23 48.40 -11.86
C THR A 88 -11.76 47.84 -10.54
N PRO A 89 -12.09 48.70 -9.56
CA PRO A 89 -12.70 48.27 -8.29
C PRO A 89 -13.97 47.43 -8.48
N ALA A 90 -14.75 47.71 -9.54
CA ALA A 90 -15.96 46.97 -9.88
C ALA A 90 -15.66 45.51 -10.29
N GLN A 91 -14.63 45.29 -11.13
CA GLN A 91 -14.20 43.94 -11.52
C GLN A 91 -13.68 43.15 -10.31
N MET A 92 -12.89 43.82 -9.47
CA MET A 92 -12.39 43.22 -8.22
C MET A 92 -13.52 42.78 -7.28
N ALA A 93 -14.54 43.62 -7.10
CA ALA A 93 -15.71 43.27 -6.31
C ALA A 93 -16.49 42.09 -6.92
N GLN A 94 -16.62 42.05 -8.25
CA GLN A 94 -17.29 40.95 -8.96
C GLN A 94 -16.57 39.60 -8.74
N TYR A 95 -15.24 39.58 -8.82
CA TYR A 95 -14.47 38.35 -8.57
C TYR A 95 -14.62 37.87 -7.12
N GLN A 96 -14.50 38.78 -6.15
CA GLN A 96 -14.70 38.45 -4.73
C GLN A 96 -16.12 37.94 -4.44
N GLN A 97 -17.14 38.53 -5.07
CA GLN A 97 -18.52 38.08 -4.94
C GLN A 97 -18.70 36.68 -5.54
N SER A 98 -18.06 36.40 -6.67
CA SER A 98 -18.10 35.08 -7.31
C SER A 98 -17.49 34.00 -6.41
N TRP A 99 -16.35 34.28 -5.77
CA TRP A 99 -15.74 33.39 -4.78
C TRP A 99 -16.61 33.19 -3.55
N THR A 100 -17.19 34.27 -3.02
CA THR A 100 -18.15 34.17 -1.90
C THR A 100 -19.32 33.24 -2.25
N LYS A 101 -19.82 33.30 -3.48
CA LYS A 101 -20.87 32.40 -3.98
C LYS A 101 -20.42 30.94 -4.05
N VAL A 102 -19.18 30.65 -4.43
CA VAL A 102 -18.65 29.27 -4.42
C VAL A 102 -18.71 28.67 -3.01
N PHE A 103 -18.47 29.47 -1.97
CA PHE A 103 -18.45 29.01 -0.58
C PHE A 103 -19.82 28.98 0.11
N THR A 104 -20.93 29.32 -0.58
CA THR A 104 -22.27 29.16 0.01
C THR A 104 -22.65 27.70 0.18
N GLU A 105 -22.18 26.85 -0.74
CA GLU A 105 -22.41 25.41 -0.73
C GLU A 105 -21.18 24.65 -0.22
N ARG A 106 -21.40 23.39 0.17
CA ARG A 106 -20.31 22.50 0.54
C ARG A 106 -19.53 22.09 -0.71
N GLN A 107 -18.23 22.29 -0.68
CA GLN A 107 -17.33 22.04 -1.79
C GLN A 107 -16.41 20.85 -1.50
N PHE A 108 -16.12 20.09 -2.56
CA PHE A 108 -15.16 18.99 -2.55
C PHE A 108 -14.20 19.07 -3.73
N PHE A 109 -12.91 18.84 -3.47
CA PHE A 109 -11.90 18.67 -4.51
C PHE A 109 -11.06 17.42 -4.26
N SER A 110 -10.64 16.76 -5.35
CA SER A 110 -9.61 15.72 -5.34
C SER A 110 -8.58 16.07 -6.41
N ILE A 111 -7.31 16.03 -6.03
CA ILE A 111 -6.18 16.30 -6.92
C ILE A 111 -5.29 15.07 -6.95
N GLN A 112 -5.10 14.51 -8.15
CA GLN A 112 -4.09 13.49 -8.41
C GLN A 112 -2.70 14.15 -8.40
N ALA A 113 -1.95 13.88 -7.34
CA ALA A 113 -0.65 14.49 -7.05
C ALA A 113 0.54 13.60 -7.44
N SER A 114 0.33 12.36 -7.90
CA SER A 114 1.43 11.42 -8.27
C SER A 114 2.45 11.98 -9.24
N HIS A 115 2.02 12.83 -10.17
CA HIS A 115 2.88 13.41 -11.22
C HIS A 115 3.11 14.91 -11.03
N LEU A 116 2.66 15.47 -9.89
CA LEU A 116 2.81 16.90 -9.61
C LEU A 116 4.09 17.13 -8.82
N GLU A 117 4.86 18.13 -9.23
CA GLU A 117 5.89 18.74 -8.38
C GLU A 117 5.19 19.65 -7.36
N GLY A 118 4.52 19.03 -6.38
CA GLY A 118 3.77 19.73 -5.34
C GLY A 118 4.63 20.12 -4.14
N PHE A 119 4.01 20.86 -3.21
CA PHE A 119 4.66 21.29 -1.96
C PHE A 119 4.90 20.18 -0.94
N VAL A 120 4.31 18.99 -1.13
CA VAL A 120 4.54 17.81 -0.27
C VAL A 120 5.05 16.66 -1.12
N THR A 121 6.21 16.14 -0.74
CA THR A 121 6.70 14.87 -1.27
C THR A 121 6.36 13.74 -0.31
N VAL A 122 5.84 12.64 -0.84
CA VAL A 122 5.40 11.47 -0.07
C VAL A 122 6.31 10.28 -0.34
N GLN A 123 6.82 9.66 0.71
CA GLN A 123 7.46 8.35 0.67
C GLN A 123 6.70 7.42 1.60
N VAL A 124 6.47 6.17 1.18
CA VAL A 124 5.72 5.20 1.97
C VAL A 124 6.35 3.82 1.88
N GLY A 125 6.30 3.06 2.98
CA GLY A 125 6.79 1.69 3.02
C GLY A 125 6.34 0.97 4.28
N PHE A 126 6.16 -0.34 4.17
CA PHE A 126 6.07 -1.24 5.31
C PHE A 126 7.40 -1.23 6.08
N LEU A 127 7.32 -1.20 7.41
CA LEU A 127 8.51 -1.35 8.25
C LEU A 127 8.90 -2.82 8.44
N GLU A 128 7.96 -3.73 8.22
CA GLU A 128 8.20 -5.17 8.25
C GLU A 128 8.91 -5.64 6.98
N ASN A 129 9.90 -6.51 7.18
CA ASN A 129 10.66 -7.13 6.09
C ASN A 129 10.44 -8.65 6.00
N GLU A 130 9.96 -9.25 7.09
CA GLU A 130 9.62 -10.66 7.16
C GLU A 130 8.15 -10.89 6.84
N PRO A 131 7.77 -12.10 6.39
CA PRO A 131 6.36 -12.44 6.20
C PRO A 131 5.55 -12.27 7.48
N VAL A 132 4.37 -11.66 7.38
CA VAL A 132 3.50 -11.38 8.54
C VAL A 132 2.28 -12.28 8.57
N GLN A 133 1.76 -12.55 9.77
CA GLN A 133 0.54 -13.33 9.96
C GLN A 133 -0.70 -12.59 9.44
N MET A 134 -1.75 -13.34 9.10
CA MET A 134 -2.97 -12.81 8.49
C MET A 134 -3.81 -11.89 9.40
N ASP A 135 -3.65 -12.00 10.72
CA ASP A 135 -4.33 -11.20 11.74
C ASP A 135 -3.41 -10.11 12.33
N ALA A 136 -2.21 -9.94 11.78
CA ALA A 136 -1.23 -9.01 12.30
C ALA A 136 -1.65 -7.54 12.12
N ARG A 137 -1.12 -6.69 13.01
CA ARG A 137 -1.17 -5.23 12.86
C ARG A 137 0.17 -4.74 12.33
N VAL A 138 0.17 -4.30 11.08
CA VAL A 138 1.40 -3.98 10.36
C VAL A 138 1.62 -2.46 10.39
N PRO A 139 2.78 -2.00 10.88
CA PRO A 139 3.14 -0.60 10.80
C PRO A 139 3.56 -0.21 9.38
N VAL A 140 2.88 0.80 8.82
CA VAL A 140 3.26 1.46 7.58
C VAL A 140 3.86 2.83 7.91
N ARG A 141 5.09 3.07 7.48
CA ARG A 141 5.74 4.37 7.58
C ARG A 141 5.36 5.22 6.37
N VAL A 142 4.74 6.37 6.64
CA VAL A 142 4.55 7.45 5.68
C VAL A 142 5.46 8.60 6.08
N CYS A 143 6.32 9.03 5.17
CA CYS A 143 7.13 10.21 5.35
C CYS A 143 6.67 11.31 4.41
N LEU A 144 6.43 12.47 4.99
CA LEU A 144 5.96 13.67 4.33
C LEU A 144 7.04 14.73 4.50
N LYS A 145 7.58 15.25 3.40
CA LYS A 145 8.44 16.43 3.44
C LYS A 145 7.63 17.60 2.89
N SER A 146 7.37 18.58 3.75
CA SER A 146 6.73 19.82 3.35
C SER A 146 7.79 20.81 2.87
N SER A 147 7.49 21.50 1.80
CA SER A 147 8.25 22.64 1.28
C SER A 147 7.42 23.92 1.29
N ALA A 148 6.30 23.94 2.02
CA ALA A 148 5.55 25.16 2.31
C ALA A 148 6.29 26.05 3.31
N MET A 149 5.94 27.33 3.33
CA MET A 149 6.50 28.33 4.24
C MET A 149 5.78 28.38 5.58
N HIS A 150 4.52 27.96 5.64
CA HIS A 150 3.74 27.86 6.88
C HIS A 150 3.32 26.42 7.18
N PRO A 151 2.96 26.11 8.43
CA PRO A 151 2.47 24.79 8.79
C PRO A 151 1.20 24.44 8.01
N ILE A 152 1.09 23.17 7.60
CA ILE A 152 -0.08 22.65 6.88
C ILE A 152 -0.64 21.48 7.65
N SER A 153 -1.91 21.58 8.02
CA SER A 153 -2.64 20.54 8.75
C SER A 153 -3.49 19.70 7.80
N PHE A 154 -3.31 18.39 7.90
CA PHE A 154 -4.14 17.38 7.26
C PHE A 154 -5.08 16.78 8.30
N SER A 155 -6.36 16.66 7.93
CA SER A 155 -7.34 15.98 8.77
C SER A 155 -7.00 14.50 8.90
N ALA A 156 -6.51 13.87 7.82
CA ALA A 156 -6.01 12.51 7.83
C ALA A 156 -4.89 12.27 6.82
N VAL A 157 -3.98 11.36 7.17
CA VAL A 157 -3.08 10.67 6.25
C VAL A 157 -3.57 9.24 6.13
N VAL A 158 -3.98 8.87 4.92
CA VAL A 158 -4.64 7.62 4.61
C VAL A 158 -3.74 6.77 3.73
N VAL A 159 -3.50 5.53 4.11
CA VAL A 159 -2.78 4.53 3.31
C VAL A 159 -3.78 3.54 2.75
N GLY A 160 -3.74 3.30 1.44
CA GLY A 160 -4.49 2.25 0.77
C GLY A 160 -3.56 1.16 0.24
N CYS A 161 -3.92 -0.08 0.49
CA CYS A 161 -3.19 -1.26 0.07
C CYS A 161 -4.09 -2.22 -0.72
N ASP A 162 -3.51 -2.94 -1.68
CA ASP A 162 -4.21 -3.89 -2.53
C ASP A 162 -3.42 -5.21 -2.67
N LEU A 163 -4.14 -6.30 -2.96
CA LEU A 163 -3.56 -7.65 -3.04
C LEU A 163 -3.14 -8.00 -4.48
N GLU A 164 -2.00 -8.68 -4.63
CA GLU A 164 -1.35 -9.01 -5.92
C GLU A 164 -2.27 -9.73 -6.94
N ARG A 165 -3.30 -10.46 -6.48
CA ARG A 165 -4.22 -11.21 -7.35
C ARG A 165 -5.49 -10.46 -7.76
N ARG A 166 -5.74 -9.24 -7.27
CA ARG A 166 -6.83 -8.39 -7.79
C ARG A 166 -6.40 -7.70 -9.08
N ARG A 167 -5.97 -8.48 -10.09
CA ARG A 167 -5.98 -7.98 -11.46
C ARG A 167 -7.44 -7.71 -11.81
N ARG A 168 -7.78 -6.43 -11.93
CA ARG A 168 -9.03 -5.97 -12.53
C ARG A 168 -9.15 -6.59 -13.91
N THR A 169 -9.87 -7.70 -14.02
CA THR A 169 -10.53 -8.07 -15.28
C THR A 169 -11.48 -6.92 -15.59
N ALA A 170 -11.15 -6.15 -16.63
CA ALA A 170 -12.04 -5.11 -17.14
C ALA A 170 -13.36 -5.77 -17.55
N GLY A 171 -14.38 -5.69 -16.69
CA GLY A 171 -15.66 -6.33 -16.97
C GLY A 171 -16.71 -6.24 -15.85
N THR A 172 -16.33 -6.31 -14.58
CA THR A 172 -17.30 -6.32 -13.47
C THR A 172 -16.73 -5.68 -12.22
N ALA A 173 -16.63 -4.35 -12.20
CA ALA A 173 -16.37 -3.60 -10.96
C ALA A 173 -17.72 -3.33 -10.27
N THR A 174 -18.16 -4.25 -9.41
CA THR A 174 -19.14 -3.93 -8.38
C THR A 174 -18.44 -3.17 -7.24
N VAL A 175 -19.18 -2.25 -6.62
CA VAL A 175 -18.73 -1.09 -5.82
C VAL A 175 -18.20 -1.46 -4.42
N SER A 176 -17.56 -2.61 -4.26
CA SER A 176 -17.06 -3.08 -2.96
C SER A 176 -15.86 -4.04 -3.07
N ASP A 177 -14.93 -3.76 -3.99
CA ASP A 177 -13.59 -4.36 -3.94
C ASP A 177 -12.79 -3.64 -2.85
N SER A 178 -12.81 -4.19 -1.64
CA SER A 178 -12.31 -3.56 -0.42
C SER A 178 -10.78 -3.38 -0.45
N VAL A 179 -10.31 -2.23 -0.95
CA VAL A 179 -8.95 -1.74 -0.71
C VAL A 179 -8.75 -1.68 0.80
N LEU A 180 -7.73 -2.37 1.31
CA LEU A 180 -7.43 -2.31 2.73
C LEU A 180 -6.91 -0.91 3.05
N GLN A 181 -7.54 -0.24 3.99
CA GLN A 181 -7.27 1.16 4.28
C GLN A 181 -7.08 1.39 5.77
N ALA A 182 -6.04 2.14 6.12
CA ALA A 182 -5.83 2.65 7.45
C ALA A 182 -5.49 4.14 7.39
N SER A 183 -5.70 4.84 8.50
CA SER A 183 -5.45 6.28 8.55
C SER A 183 -4.84 6.72 9.88
N ARG A 184 -4.10 7.82 9.84
CA ARG A 184 -3.71 8.61 11.00
C ARG A 184 -4.37 9.97 10.91
N GLN A 185 -5.13 10.34 11.93
CA GLN A 185 -5.84 11.61 11.98
C GLN A 185 -4.93 12.73 12.52
N PHE A 186 -5.27 13.97 12.17
CA PHE A 186 -4.69 15.22 12.69
C PHE A 186 -3.17 15.30 12.57
N VAL A 187 -2.68 15.31 11.32
CA VAL A 187 -1.24 15.41 11.03
C VAL A 187 -0.90 16.84 10.60
N THR A 188 -0.04 17.51 11.35
CA THR A 188 0.51 18.82 10.96
C THR A 188 1.93 18.65 10.44
N LEU A 189 2.20 19.23 9.28
CA LEU A 189 3.55 19.33 8.73
C LEU A 189 4.14 20.68 9.05
N GLU A 190 5.31 20.68 9.68
CA GLU A 190 6.08 21.90 9.92
C GLU A 190 6.79 22.36 8.62
N PRO A 191 6.97 23.67 8.42
CA PRO A 191 7.60 24.23 7.22
C PRO A 191 8.98 23.65 6.95
N GLN A 192 9.28 23.30 5.69
CA GLN A 192 10.60 22.83 5.26
C GLN A 192 11.16 21.61 6.03
N THR A 193 10.30 20.86 6.73
CA THR A 193 10.71 19.70 7.54
C THR A 193 10.19 18.39 6.99
N LYS A 194 10.85 17.32 7.43
CA LYS A 194 10.46 15.93 7.19
C LYS A 194 9.68 15.42 8.40
N THR A 195 8.40 15.09 8.21
CA THR A 195 7.54 14.49 9.23
C THR A 195 7.35 13.02 8.92
N THR A 196 7.56 12.16 9.91
CA THR A 196 7.30 10.72 9.82
C THR A 196 6.03 10.37 10.56
N VAL A 197 5.12 9.67 9.89
CA VAL A 197 3.83 9.22 10.40
C VAL A 197 3.80 7.70 10.31
N ILE A 198 3.42 7.04 11.40
CA ILE A 198 3.17 5.60 11.40
C ILE A 198 1.65 5.37 11.37
N VAL A 199 1.21 4.62 10.36
CA VAL A 199 -0.17 4.19 10.18
C VAL A 199 -0.24 2.70 10.46
N MET A 200 -1.10 2.28 11.40
CA MET A 200 -1.27 0.86 11.73
C MET A 200 -2.32 0.24 10.84
N LEU A 201 -1.92 -0.72 10.02
CA LEU A 201 -2.79 -1.48 9.13
C LEU A 201 -3.24 -2.77 9.83
N ASP A 202 -4.54 -2.92 10.07
CA ASP A 202 -5.09 -4.10 10.73
C ASP A 202 -5.50 -5.15 9.70
N LEU A 203 -4.72 -6.22 9.57
CA LEU A 203 -4.96 -7.28 8.58
C LEU A 203 -6.14 -8.19 8.95
N SER A 204 -6.53 -8.24 10.24
CA SER A 204 -7.63 -9.09 10.72
C SER A 204 -8.98 -8.78 10.07
N THR A 205 -9.13 -7.55 9.57
CA THR A 205 -10.36 -7.07 8.92
C THR A 205 -10.40 -7.38 7.42
N ALA A 206 -9.32 -7.92 6.86
CA ALA A 206 -9.15 -8.13 5.43
C ALA A 206 -9.29 -9.60 5.06
N GLN A 207 -9.96 -9.87 3.93
CA GLN A 207 -10.03 -11.22 3.35
C GLN A 207 -8.74 -11.55 2.59
N ILE A 208 -7.66 -11.76 3.34
CA ILE A 208 -6.33 -12.09 2.82
C ILE A 208 -6.19 -13.62 2.76
N GLN A 209 -5.51 -14.15 1.75
CA GLN A 209 -5.17 -15.57 1.70
C GLN A 209 -3.68 -15.79 2.03
N LYS A 210 -3.37 -16.98 2.57
CA LYS A 210 -1.99 -17.42 2.86
C LYS A 210 -1.09 -17.26 1.62
N GLY A 211 0.14 -16.77 1.83
CA GLY A 211 1.14 -16.61 0.76
C GLY A 211 0.87 -15.47 -0.24
N GLN A 212 -0.15 -14.63 -0.03
CA GLN A 212 -0.37 -13.45 -0.87
C GLN A 212 0.60 -12.31 -0.55
N CYS A 213 0.82 -11.41 -1.52
CA CYS A 213 1.52 -10.16 -1.29
C CYS A 213 0.54 -8.98 -1.23
N LEU A 214 0.72 -8.13 -0.23
CA LEU A 214 0.03 -6.86 -0.07
C LEU A 214 0.93 -5.73 -0.56
N TRP A 215 0.38 -4.84 -1.38
CA TRP A 215 1.10 -3.71 -1.99
C TRP A 215 0.49 -2.40 -1.54
N ILE A 216 1.33 -1.42 -1.18
CA ILE A 216 0.86 -0.05 -0.96
C ILE A 216 0.59 0.58 -2.33
N THR A 217 -0.68 0.84 -2.64
CA THR A 217 -1.10 1.37 -3.94
C THR A 217 -1.37 2.85 -3.92
N ARG A 218 -1.72 3.42 -2.76
CA ARG A 218 -2.00 4.85 -2.64
C ARG A 218 -1.73 5.43 -1.26
N VAL A 219 -1.37 6.71 -1.23
CA VAL A 219 -1.45 7.58 -0.05
C VAL A 219 -2.35 8.76 -0.38
N CYS A 220 -3.31 9.04 0.51
CA CYS A 220 -4.22 10.16 0.38
C CYS A 220 -4.02 11.12 1.58
N LEU A 221 -3.80 12.39 1.28
CA LEU A 221 -3.68 13.45 2.28
C LEU A 221 -4.97 14.27 2.27
N GLU A 222 -5.72 14.23 3.36
CA GLU A 222 -7.01 14.92 3.49
C GLU A 222 -6.81 16.33 4.03
N LEU A 223 -7.32 17.32 3.30
CA LEU A 223 -7.26 18.75 3.60
C LEU A 223 -8.64 19.23 4.02
N GLY A 224 -8.68 19.98 5.13
CA GLY A 224 -9.94 20.42 5.73
C GLY A 224 -10.69 19.27 6.44
N ASP A 225 -11.64 19.63 7.29
CA ASP A 225 -12.47 18.66 7.99
C ASP A 225 -13.58 18.15 7.06
N ARG A 226 -13.81 16.83 7.01
CA ARG A 226 -14.91 16.20 6.28
C ARG A 226 -16.29 16.68 6.72
N HIS A 227 -16.42 17.32 7.87
CA HIS A 227 -17.67 17.93 8.31
C HIS A 227 -17.75 19.44 8.00
N SER A 228 -16.68 20.03 7.49
CA SER A 228 -16.64 21.44 7.11
C SER A 228 -17.20 21.70 5.70
N LYS A 229 -17.40 22.98 5.39
CA LYS A 229 -17.87 23.44 4.07
C LYS A 229 -16.82 23.22 2.96
N MET A 230 -15.53 23.16 3.30
CA MET A 230 -14.45 22.95 2.34
C MET A 230 -13.60 21.77 2.79
N PHE A 231 -13.62 20.70 2.01
CA PHE A 231 -12.75 19.56 2.23
C PHE A 231 -12.23 19.04 0.90
N GLY A 232 -11.07 18.42 0.92
CA GLY A 232 -10.52 17.83 -0.28
C GLY A 232 -9.36 16.91 0.02
N GLN A 233 -8.77 16.38 -1.04
CA GLN A 233 -7.71 15.40 -0.91
C GLN A 233 -6.64 15.51 -1.99
N LEU A 234 -5.41 15.20 -1.61
CA LEU A 234 -4.28 15.00 -2.50
C LEU A 234 -3.99 13.50 -2.59
N GLU A 235 -4.16 12.93 -3.77
CA GLU A 235 -4.02 11.49 -4.02
C GLU A 235 -2.68 11.18 -4.69
N TYR A 236 -1.86 10.38 -4.02
CA TYR A 236 -0.60 9.87 -4.50
C TYR A 236 -0.77 8.37 -4.78
N ASN A 237 -1.09 8.03 -6.02
CA ASN A 237 -1.10 6.66 -6.51
C ASN A 237 0.31 6.22 -6.87
N PHE A 238 0.70 5.08 -6.33
CA PHE A 238 1.90 4.35 -6.70
C PHE A 238 1.44 3.25 -7.64
N ASP A 239 1.22 3.60 -8.91
CA ASP A 239 0.94 2.58 -9.91
C ASP A 239 2.05 1.53 -9.82
N ASN A 240 1.65 0.26 -9.66
CA ASN A 240 2.56 -0.87 -9.61
C ASN A 240 3.25 -0.99 -10.97
N THR A 241 4.27 -0.18 -11.25
CA THR A 241 5.27 -0.54 -12.24
C THR A 241 5.92 -1.81 -11.71
N PRO A 242 5.70 -2.99 -12.32
CA PRO A 242 6.51 -4.13 -12.01
C PRO A 242 7.87 -3.80 -12.61
N CYS A 243 8.71 -3.11 -11.85
CA CYS A 243 10.10 -2.98 -12.23
C CYS A 243 10.64 -4.42 -12.17
N LEU A 244 10.72 -5.05 -13.34
CA LEU A 244 11.64 -6.14 -13.61
C LEU A 244 13.06 -5.61 -13.37
N GLN A 245 13.40 -5.35 -12.12
CA GLN A 245 14.75 -5.17 -11.65
C GLN A 245 14.99 -6.28 -10.62
N PRO A 246 15.82 -7.27 -10.94
CA PRO A 246 16.33 -8.17 -9.94
C PRO A 246 17.30 -7.35 -9.09
N GLN A 247 16.95 -7.05 -7.83
CA GLN A 247 17.81 -6.74 -6.66
C GLN A 247 16.98 -5.91 -5.66
N ARG A 248 16.54 -6.44 -4.52
CA ARG A 248 17.35 -6.59 -3.29
C ARG A 248 18.29 -5.42 -2.96
N LEU A 249 17.98 -4.19 -3.38
CA LEU A 249 18.45 -3.02 -2.64
C LEU A 249 17.40 -2.69 -1.59
N ARG A 250 17.70 -3.09 -0.34
CA ARG A 250 16.96 -2.64 0.84
C ARG A 250 16.97 -1.11 0.81
N SER A 251 15.81 -0.53 0.58
CA SER A 251 15.60 0.88 0.88
C SER A 251 15.66 1.03 2.39
N ASP A 252 16.48 1.93 2.92
CA ASP A 252 16.44 2.32 4.34
C ASP A 252 15.04 2.83 4.76
N PHE A 253 14.18 3.10 3.77
CA PHE A 253 12.80 3.54 3.93
C PHE A 253 11.77 2.40 4.13
N GLY A 254 12.14 1.14 3.89
CA GLY A 254 11.23 -0.02 3.99
C GLY A 254 10.71 -0.49 2.64
N CYS A 255 9.81 -1.48 2.66
CA CYS A 255 9.34 -2.18 1.45
C CYS A 255 7.96 -1.68 0.99
N SER A 256 7.74 -1.55 -0.32
CA SER A 256 6.40 -1.24 -0.87
C SER A 256 5.46 -2.45 -0.92
N MET A 257 6.04 -3.65 -0.73
CA MET A 257 5.37 -4.93 -0.72
C MET A 257 5.60 -5.61 0.63
N LEU A 258 4.55 -6.23 1.12
CA LEU A 258 4.56 -7.08 2.31
C LEU A 258 4.10 -8.47 1.93
N ARG A 259 4.89 -9.48 2.30
CA ARG A 259 4.47 -10.88 2.16
C ARG A 259 3.63 -11.27 3.35
N ILE A 260 2.49 -11.89 3.07
CA ILE A 260 1.70 -12.57 4.08
C ILE A 260 2.28 -13.96 4.22
N ALA A 261 2.62 -14.36 5.44
CA ALA A 261 3.16 -15.67 5.74
C ALA A 261 2.24 -16.72 5.07
N ALA A 262 2.83 -17.53 4.18
CA ALA A 262 2.34 -18.89 4.07
C ALA A 262 2.63 -19.48 5.45
N SER A 263 1.62 -19.95 6.18
CA SER A 263 1.91 -20.68 7.41
C SER A 263 2.82 -21.84 7.03
N ASP A 264 4.09 -21.79 7.42
CA ASP A 264 5.01 -22.91 7.28
C ASP A 264 4.51 -24.02 8.19
N GLY A 265 3.68 -24.92 7.63
CA GLY A 265 3.01 -26.00 8.35
C GLY A 265 2.02 -25.51 9.41
N GLU A 266 0.78 -26.00 9.39
CA GLU A 266 -0.14 -25.73 10.50
C GLU A 266 0.28 -26.50 11.78
N LEU A 267 1.19 -27.46 11.61
CA LEU A 267 1.75 -28.33 12.64
C LEU A 267 3.28 -28.26 12.63
N VAL A 268 3.89 -28.15 13.81
CA VAL A 268 5.35 -28.11 13.99
C VAL A 268 5.83 -29.40 14.64
N ALA A 269 6.81 -30.06 14.03
CA ALA A 269 7.42 -31.27 14.59
C ALA A 269 8.36 -30.96 15.77
N ASN A 270 8.30 -31.77 16.82
CA ASN A 270 9.20 -31.65 17.97
C ASN A 270 10.60 -32.17 17.62
N PRO A 271 11.66 -31.34 17.64
CA PRO A 271 13.02 -31.72 17.26
C PRO A 271 13.60 -32.90 18.06
N SER A 272 13.13 -33.12 19.29
CA SER A 272 13.60 -34.25 20.10
C SER A 272 13.07 -35.60 19.61
N THR A 273 12.00 -35.61 18.81
CA THR A 273 11.34 -36.82 18.29
C THR A 273 11.64 -37.09 16.82
N THR A 274 12.26 -36.13 16.11
CA THR A 274 12.62 -36.24 14.69
C THR A 274 13.97 -36.91 14.46
N HIS A 275 14.78 -37.13 15.51
CA HIS A 275 16.05 -37.86 15.42
C HIS A 275 15.91 -39.27 15.98
N VAL A 276 16.10 -40.27 15.12
CA VAL A 276 15.95 -41.69 15.46
C VAL A 276 17.24 -42.43 15.14
N ASN A 277 17.79 -43.13 16.13
CA ASN A 277 18.92 -44.04 15.94
C ASN A 277 18.37 -45.46 15.75
N CYS A 278 18.79 -46.16 14.70
CA CYS A 278 18.38 -47.54 14.42
C CYS A 278 19.55 -48.36 13.86
N LEU A 279 19.42 -49.70 13.92
CA LEU A 279 20.33 -50.61 13.23
C LEU A 279 19.88 -50.81 11.78
N VAL A 280 20.86 -51.02 10.89
CA VAL A 280 20.59 -51.33 9.48
C VAL A 280 19.88 -52.67 9.37
N ALA A 281 18.87 -52.74 8.49
CA ALA A 281 17.99 -53.87 8.24
C ALA A 281 17.09 -54.29 9.42
N GLU A 282 17.07 -53.52 10.51
CA GLU A 282 16.07 -53.67 11.58
C GLU A 282 14.81 -52.86 11.24
N ILE A 283 13.65 -53.31 11.70
CA ILE A 283 12.43 -52.50 11.70
C ILE A 283 12.45 -51.65 12.96
N ALA A 284 12.71 -50.35 12.80
CA ALA A 284 12.63 -49.37 13.86
C ALA A 284 11.23 -48.77 13.93
N ALA A 285 10.81 -48.38 15.14
CA ALA A 285 9.61 -47.63 15.39
C ALA A 285 9.96 -46.29 16.05
N ALA A 286 9.33 -45.22 15.58
CA ALA A 286 9.45 -43.88 16.11
C ALA A 286 8.07 -43.27 16.26
N THR A 287 7.94 -42.29 17.15
CA THR A 287 6.70 -41.52 17.31
C THR A 287 7.03 -40.05 17.06
N LEU A 288 6.50 -39.49 15.98
CA LEU A 288 6.62 -38.07 15.68
C LEU A 288 5.60 -37.30 16.51
N GLU A 289 6.08 -36.26 17.19
CA GLU A 289 5.21 -35.32 17.90
C GLU A 289 5.00 -34.07 17.04
N LEU A 290 3.75 -33.82 16.65
CA LEU A 290 3.37 -32.65 15.86
C LEU A 290 2.47 -31.76 16.71
N LYS A 291 2.85 -30.50 16.90
CA LYS A 291 2.07 -29.54 17.69
C LYS A 291 1.38 -28.53 16.79
N ASN A 292 0.08 -28.34 16.99
CA ASN A 292 -0.64 -27.21 16.42
C ASN A 292 -0.21 -25.92 17.14
N THR A 293 0.54 -25.08 16.43
CA THR A 293 0.98 -23.77 16.91
C THR A 293 0.10 -22.64 16.37
N CYS A 294 -0.90 -22.96 15.56
CA CYS A 294 -1.86 -22.03 15.01
C CYS A 294 -2.96 -21.67 16.03
N ASN A 295 -3.56 -20.49 15.88
CA ASN A 295 -4.68 -20.03 16.71
C ASN A 295 -6.05 -20.61 16.28
N HIS A 296 -6.07 -21.68 15.47
CA HIS A 296 -7.29 -22.32 14.95
C HIS A 296 -7.10 -23.84 14.88
N SER A 297 -8.20 -24.59 14.75
CA SER A 297 -8.18 -26.04 14.60
C SER A 297 -7.68 -26.45 13.20
N VAL A 298 -6.86 -27.50 13.16
CA VAL A 298 -6.34 -28.12 11.93
C VAL A 298 -7.11 -29.41 11.67
N GLU A 299 -7.78 -29.52 10.53
CA GLU A 299 -8.64 -30.67 10.20
C GLU A 299 -7.98 -31.61 9.19
N SER A 300 -8.35 -32.90 9.28
CA SER A 300 -7.96 -33.94 8.31
C SER A 300 -6.45 -34.04 8.05
N VAL A 301 -5.67 -34.11 9.13
CA VAL A 301 -4.21 -34.19 9.06
C VAL A 301 -3.80 -35.43 8.27
N ARG A 302 -2.97 -35.25 7.25
CA ARG A 302 -2.36 -36.31 6.45
C ARG A 302 -0.88 -36.01 6.32
N LEU A 303 -0.06 -37.05 6.47
CA LEU A 303 1.40 -36.95 6.42
C LEU A 303 1.88 -37.83 5.28
N ASP A 304 2.53 -37.21 4.29
CA ASP A 304 3.10 -37.92 3.15
C ASP A 304 4.63 -37.89 3.27
N PHE A 305 5.22 -39.06 3.52
CA PHE A 305 6.67 -39.20 3.59
C PHE A 305 7.23 -39.43 2.19
N LYS A 306 8.01 -38.46 1.71
CA LYS A 306 8.69 -38.53 0.41
C LYS A 306 10.20 -38.51 0.60
N ARG A 307 10.89 -39.19 -0.33
CA ARG A 307 12.34 -39.12 -0.40
C ARG A 307 12.73 -37.77 -0.98
N ASN A 308 13.65 -37.08 -0.31
CA ASN A 308 14.30 -35.93 -0.92
C ASN A 308 15.10 -36.41 -2.13
N GLU A 309 15.08 -35.69 -3.25
CA GLU A 309 15.67 -36.12 -4.52
C GLU A 309 17.18 -36.42 -4.35
N GLN A 310 17.54 -37.69 -4.19
CA GLN A 310 18.94 -38.10 -4.21
C GLN A 310 19.47 -38.00 -5.64
N GLN A 311 20.54 -37.20 -5.83
CA GLN A 311 21.19 -36.98 -7.12
C GLN A 311 21.93 -38.22 -7.69
N SER A 312 21.92 -39.38 -7.01
CA SER A 312 22.57 -40.60 -7.48
C SER A 312 21.67 -41.83 -7.40
N THR A 313 21.88 -42.75 -8.35
CA THR A 313 21.15 -44.01 -8.55
C THR A 313 21.51 -45.10 -7.53
N GLU A 314 21.73 -44.76 -6.27
CA GLU A 314 22.00 -45.75 -5.21
C GLU A 314 20.71 -46.33 -4.62
N ALA A 315 20.82 -47.57 -4.12
CA ALA A 315 19.72 -48.36 -3.59
C ALA A 315 18.87 -47.62 -2.54
N ILE A 316 17.61 -48.02 -2.39
CA ILE A 316 16.64 -47.40 -1.46
C ILE A 316 17.22 -47.40 -0.03
N ALA A 317 17.51 -46.22 0.52
CA ALA A 317 18.19 -46.08 1.81
C ALA A 317 17.28 -46.31 3.03
N VAL A 318 15.97 -46.04 2.90
CA VAL A 318 14.94 -46.29 3.92
C VAL A 318 13.69 -46.84 3.26
N LEU A 319 13.14 -47.90 3.83
CA LEU A 319 11.82 -48.44 3.48
C LEU A 319 10.89 -48.23 4.67
N PHE A 320 9.70 -47.70 4.42
CA PHE A 320 8.66 -47.57 5.42
C PHE A 320 7.90 -48.89 5.56
N VAL A 321 7.36 -49.15 6.75
CA VAL A 321 6.48 -50.29 6.97
C VAL A 321 5.05 -49.77 7.11
N ASP A 322 4.16 -50.24 6.23
CA ASP A 322 2.74 -49.90 6.28
C ASP A 322 1.97 -50.71 7.34
N GLU A 323 0.65 -50.53 7.40
CA GLU A 323 -0.22 -51.23 8.36
C GLU A 323 -0.32 -52.73 8.11
N ASP A 324 -0.01 -53.19 6.89
CA ASP A 324 -0.01 -54.60 6.47
C ASP A 324 1.36 -55.28 6.68
N ASP A 325 2.28 -54.62 7.39
CA ASP A 325 3.67 -55.04 7.59
C ASP A 325 4.49 -55.16 6.28
N GLU A 326 4.07 -54.48 5.20
CA GLU A 326 4.80 -54.47 3.93
C GLU A 326 5.80 -53.30 3.84
N LEU A 327 6.95 -53.56 3.20
CA LEU A 327 7.97 -52.55 2.97
C LEU A 327 7.64 -51.70 1.74
N ARG A 328 7.47 -50.40 1.93
CA ARG A 328 7.14 -49.41 0.90
C ARG A 328 8.22 -48.33 0.77
N SER A 329 8.39 -47.78 -0.42
CA SER A 329 9.29 -46.65 -0.67
C SER A 329 8.70 -45.30 -0.27
N GLU A 330 7.37 -45.23 -0.13
CA GLU A 330 6.58 -44.05 0.24
C GLU A 330 5.56 -44.48 1.29
N LEU A 331 5.21 -43.58 2.19
CA LEU A 331 4.22 -43.83 3.24
C LEU A 331 3.30 -42.64 3.38
N THR A 332 1.99 -42.91 3.34
CA THR A 332 0.96 -41.95 3.74
C THR A 332 0.40 -42.40 5.08
N ILE A 333 0.40 -41.51 6.07
CA ILE A 333 -0.26 -41.74 7.35
C ILE A 333 -1.44 -40.78 7.49
N VAL A 334 -2.61 -41.34 7.78
CA VAL A 334 -3.78 -40.55 8.17
C VAL A 334 -3.62 -40.19 9.64
N GLY A 335 -3.47 -38.91 9.94
CA GLY A 335 -3.31 -38.38 11.28
C GLY A 335 -4.66 -38.12 11.97
N ALA A 336 -4.67 -37.12 12.84
CA ALA A 336 -5.88 -36.74 13.58
C ALA A 336 -6.91 -36.03 12.67
N GLY A 337 -8.20 -36.30 12.92
CA GLY A 337 -9.30 -35.66 12.18
C GLY A 337 -9.47 -34.17 12.48
N SER A 338 -9.15 -33.75 13.71
CA SER A 338 -9.04 -32.34 14.11
C SER A 338 -7.95 -32.22 15.19
N VAL A 339 -7.21 -31.11 15.17
CA VAL A 339 -6.18 -30.77 16.17
C VAL A 339 -6.41 -29.33 16.62
N GLU A 340 -6.76 -29.14 17.88
CA GLU A 340 -7.04 -27.82 18.44
C GLU A 340 -5.75 -26.99 18.64
N SER A 341 -5.92 -25.67 18.76
CA SER A 341 -4.80 -24.75 19.01
C SER A 341 -4.03 -25.14 20.28
N GLY A 342 -2.73 -25.43 20.14
CA GLY A 342 -1.85 -25.83 21.24
C GLY A 342 -1.85 -27.33 21.54
N GLU A 343 -2.70 -28.12 20.89
CA GLU A 343 -2.73 -29.58 21.00
C GLU A 343 -1.54 -30.22 20.27
N THR A 344 -1.07 -31.35 20.81
CA THR A 344 0.00 -32.15 20.22
C THR A 344 -0.57 -33.51 19.83
N ILE A 345 -0.29 -33.95 18.60
CA ILE A 345 -0.62 -35.28 18.11
C ILE A 345 0.64 -36.14 18.02
N HIS A 346 0.45 -37.45 18.17
CA HIS A 346 1.51 -38.44 18.14
C HIS A 346 1.31 -39.38 16.96
N ILE A 347 2.28 -39.43 16.06
CA ILE A 347 2.18 -40.21 14.83
C ILE A 347 3.23 -41.32 14.86
N PRO A 348 2.83 -42.59 14.99
CA PRO A 348 3.75 -43.71 14.93
C PRO A 348 4.24 -43.90 13.48
N VAL A 349 5.54 -44.02 13.30
CA VAL A 349 6.19 -44.31 12.02
C VAL A 349 7.09 -45.52 12.20
N ARG A 350 6.94 -46.49 11.31
CA ARG A 350 7.82 -47.67 11.25
C ARG A 350 8.62 -47.65 9.96
N PHE A 351 9.90 -47.95 10.07
CA PHE A 351 10.80 -47.94 8.92
C PHE A 351 12.00 -48.85 9.12
N SER A 352 12.70 -49.17 8.04
CA SER A 352 13.93 -49.95 8.03
C SER A 352 14.98 -49.26 7.16
N ALA A 353 16.09 -48.88 7.78
CA ALA A 353 17.24 -48.34 7.07
C ALA A 353 18.01 -49.47 6.38
N GLN A 354 18.29 -49.32 5.08
CA GLN A 354 19.02 -50.31 4.28
C GLN A 354 20.51 -49.98 4.13
N LEU A 355 20.90 -48.75 4.48
CA LEU A 355 22.27 -48.25 4.36
C LEU A 355 22.73 -47.62 5.68
N VAL A 356 24.04 -47.65 5.92
CA VAL A 356 24.67 -46.98 7.07
C VAL A 356 24.88 -45.50 6.73
N GLY A 357 24.41 -44.60 7.57
CA GLY A 357 24.65 -43.16 7.44
C GLY A 357 23.56 -42.31 8.10
N SER A 358 23.70 -40.98 7.99
CA SER A 358 22.63 -40.05 8.32
C SER A 358 21.70 -39.93 7.11
N ILE A 359 20.40 -40.14 7.32
CA ILE A 359 19.39 -40.09 6.28
C ILE A 359 18.38 -39.01 6.67
N ASP A 360 18.25 -37.99 5.82
CA ASP A 360 17.28 -36.92 6.01
C ASP A 360 16.01 -37.22 5.20
N LEU A 361 14.86 -37.09 5.85
CA LEU A 361 13.54 -37.29 5.25
C LEU A 361 12.79 -35.96 5.26
N GLU A 362 12.06 -35.68 4.18
CA GLU A 362 11.18 -34.52 4.08
C GLU A 362 9.74 -34.94 4.37
N LEU A 363 9.07 -34.15 5.20
CA LEU A 363 7.68 -34.34 5.61
C LEU A 363 6.85 -33.24 4.98
N GLU A 364 5.90 -33.61 4.11
CA GLU A 364 4.91 -32.68 3.52
C GLU A 364 3.56 -32.76 4.24
#